data_AF-A0A7Z3CAN4-F1
#
_entry.id   AF-A0A7Z3CAN4-F1
#
_cell.length_a   1.000
_cell.length_b   1.000
_cell.length_c   1.000
_cell.angle_alpha   90.00
_cell.angle_beta   90.00
_cell.angle_gamma   90.00
#
_symmetry.space_group_name_H-M   'P 1'
#
loop_
_entity.id
_entity.type
_entity.pdbx_description
1 polymer ?
#
loop_
_entity_poly.entity_id
_entity_poly.type
_entity_poly.pdbx_seq_one_letter_code
_entity_poly.pdbx_strand_id
1 'polypeptide(L)'
;MRQPMMLIALSTLGACASPLPPVDPKQAWVDLYTTTPGRVIMADRLDGKRLDDGRYFQVTPGKHELVVRFDYEIYSGGITTDPRDRTCYLTVRFDNFKAGERYRLEARAPVMEPQVLLYDGNRKVVVNEPSEVFCIP
;
A
#
# COMPACT_ATOMS: atom_id res chain seq x y z
N MET A 1 26.66 -36.51 35.62
CA MET A 1 26.28 -37.33 34.45
C MET A 1 24.76 -37.22 34.29
N ARG A 2 24.14 -36.73 33.23
CA ARG A 2 24.54 -36.29 31.88
C ARG A 2 23.46 -35.27 31.47
N GLN A 3 23.81 -34.03 31.19
CA GLN A 3 22.89 -33.09 30.51
C GLN A 3 22.88 -33.46 29.03
N PRO A 4 21.74 -33.79 28.40
CA PRO A 4 21.69 -33.86 26.96
C PRO A 4 21.64 -32.42 26.42
N MET A 5 22.77 -31.98 25.89
CA MET A 5 22.84 -30.93 24.87
C MET A 5 21.90 -31.32 23.73
N MET A 6 20.70 -30.74 23.67
CA MET A 6 19.93 -30.72 22.43
C MET A 6 20.32 -29.44 21.70
N LEU A 7 21.35 -29.59 20.85
CA LEU A 7 21.86 -28.56 19.97
C LEU A 7 20.77 -28.13 18.98
N ILE A 8 20.29 -26.91 19.18
CA ILE A 8 20.03 -25.86 18.19
C ILE A 8 20.10 -26.37 16.73
N ALA A 9 18.94 -26.74 16.19
CA ALA A 9 18.72 -26.98 14.76
C ALA A 9 17.58 -26.10 14.24
N LEU A 10 17.54 -24.83 14.65
CA LEU A 10 16.55 -23.83 14.21
C LEU A 10 17.28 -22.61 13.60
N SER A 11 17.83 -22.73 12.40
CA SER A 11 18.40 -21.54 11.73
C SER A 11 18.58 -21.71 10.20
N THR A 12 17.55 -22.11 9.47
CA THR A 12 17.59 -22.00 7.98
C THR A 12 16.27 -21.61 7.31
N LEU A 13 15.21 -21.25 8.05
CA LEU A 13 14.06 -20.56 7.43
C LEU A 13 14.40 -19.08 7.19
N GLY A 14 15.38 -18.84 6.31
CA GLY A 14 15.63 -17.51 5.76
C GLY A 14 14.40 -17.10 4.97
N ALA A 15 13.67 -16.11 5.48
CA ALA A 15 12.47 -15.57 4.87
C ALA A 15 12.73 -15.24 3.40
N CYS A 16 11.96 -15.80 2.47
CA CYS A 16 12.06 -15.56 1.03
C CYS A 16 11.60 -14.14 0.60
N ALA A 17 11.67 -13.17 1.50
CA ALA A 17 11.37 -11.78 1.20
C ALA A 17 12.69 -11.04 0.96
N SER A 18 12.88 -10.54 -0.26
CA SER A 18 13.96 -9.60 -0.54
C SER A 18 13.85 -8.41 0.43
N PRO A 19 14.98 -7.96 1.02
CA PRO A 19 14.95 -6.85 1.96
C PRO A 19 14.34 -5.62 1.27
N LEU A 20 13.59 -4.83 2.03
CA LEU A 20 13.21 -3.49 1.56
C LEU A 20 14.49 -2.70 1.28
N PRO A 21 14.53 -1.91 0.21
CA PRO A 21 15.69 -1.06 -0.04
C PRO A 21 15.85 -0.03 1.09
N PRO A 22 17.06 0.48 1.29
CA PRO A 22 17.30 1.52 2.28
C PRO A 22 16.42 2.75 1.99
N VAL A 23 15.90 3.35 3.05
CA VAL A 23 15.14 4.61 2.99
C VAL A 23 16.11 5.74 2.63
N ASP A 24 15.88 6.44 1.53
CA ASP A 24 16.62 7.65 1.17
C ASP A 24 16.11 8.85 1.99
N PRO A 25 16.93 9.45 2.89
CA PRO A 25 16.50 10.59 3.69
C PRO A 25 16.21 11.85 2.87
N LYS A 26 16.60 11.91 1.59
CA LYS A 26 16.27 13.01 0.68
C LYS A 26 14.89 12.87 0.05
N GLN A 27 14.21 11.75 0.26
CA GLN A 27 12.90 11.46 -0.28
C GLN A 27 11.87 11.28 0.85
N ALA A 28 10.61 11.53 0.54
CA ALA A 28 9.50 11.08 1.35
C ALA A 28 9.30 9.59 1.13
N TRP A 29 8.88 8.88 2.18
CA TRP A 29 8.47 7.50 2.08
C TRP A 29 6.98 7.37 2.36
N VAL A 30 6.26 6.69 1.47
CA VAL A 30 4.83 6.44 1.60
C VAL A 30 4.60 4.95 1.83
N ASP A 31 4.17 4.63 3.04
CA ASP A 31 3.72 3.27 3.39
C ASP A 31 2.32 3.03 2.85
N LEU A 32 2.05 1.81 2.41
CA LEU A 32 0.74 1.40 1.92
C LEU A 32 0.02 0.59 2.99
N TYR A 33 -1.24 0.91 3.20
CA TYR A 33 -2.07 0.23 4.18
C TYR A 33 -3.50 0.05 3.65
N THR A 34 -4.19 -0.99 4.09
CA THR A 34 -5.62 -1.12 3.86
C THR A 34 -6.32 -1.61 5.11
N THR A 35 -7.51 -1.07 5.36
CA THR A 35 -8.43 -1.55 6.40
C THR A 35 -9.35 -2.66 5.91
N THR A 36 -9.34 -2.98 4.62
CA THR A 36 -10.16 -4.04 4.04
C THR A 36 -9.53 -5.41 4.32
N PRO A 37 -10.20 -6.31 5.06
CA PRO A 37 -9.62 -7.59 5.48
C PRO A 37 -9.20 -8.48 4.29
N GLY A 38 -8.03 -9.11 4.41
CA GLY A 38 -7.52 -10.06 3.40
C GLY A 38 -7.11 -9.42 2.08
N ARG A 39 -7.05 -8.08 2.01
CA ARG A 39 -6.74 -7.33 0.79
C ARG A 39 -5.36 -6.71 0.81
N VAL A 40 -4.92 -6.34 -0.39
CA VAL A 40 -3.62 -5.73 -0.63
C VAL A 40 -3.82 -4.46 -1.46
N ILE A 41 -3.04 -3.45 -1.09
CA ILE A 41 -2.81 -2.24 -1.86
C ILE A 41 -1.38 -2.27 -2.36
N MET A 42 -1.14 -1.90 -3.62
CA MET A 42 0.18 -1.87 -4.21
C MET A 42 0.43 -0.55 -4.93
N ALA A 43 1.65 -0.04 -4.84
CA ALA A 43 2.12 1.07 -5.65
C ALA A 43 2.21 0.61 -7.12
N ASP A 44 1.51 1.32 -8.01
CA ASP A 44 1.45 0.99 -9.43
C ASP A 44 2.34 1.93 -10.26
N ARG A 45 2.10 3.25 -10.12
CA ARG A 45 2.82 4.30 -10.84
C ARG A 45 3.15 5.50 -9.97
N LEU A 46 4.31 6.11 -10.21
CA LEU A 46 4.73 7.40 -9.69
C LEU A 46 4.95 8.35 -10.88
N ASP A 47 4.20 9.44 -10.94
CA ASP A 47 4.25 10.43 -12.03
C ASP A 47 4.16 9.78 -13.43
N GLY A 48 3.20 8.86 -13.59
CA GLY A 48 2.97 8.12 -14.82
C GLY A 48 3.96 6.98 -15.12
N LYS A 49 5.03 6.82 -14.32
CA LYS A 49 6.03 5.74 -14.50
C LYS A 49 5.69 4.53 -13.65
N ARG A 50 5.65 3.34 -14.27
CA ARG A 50 5.39 2.06 -13.59
C ARG A 50 6.52 1.77 -12.59
N LEU A 51 6.16 1.31 -11.40
CA LEU A 51 7.10 0.89 -10.37
C LEU A 51 7.34 -0.62 -10.41
N ASP A 52 8.60 -1.02 -10.15
CA ASP A 52 8.99 -2.43 -10.07
C ASP A 52 8.71 -3.03 -8.68
N ASP A 53 8.82 -2.22 -7.62
CA ASP A 53 8.47 -2.61 -6.26
C ASP A 53 7.18 -1.91 -5.82
N GLY A 54 6.11 -2.69 -5.68
CA GLY A 54 4.78 -2.20 -5.31
C GLY A 54 4.56 -2.05 -3.81
N ARG A 55 5.56 -2.28 -2.95
CA ARG A 55 5.39 -2.30 -1.49
C ARG A 55 5.36 -0.91 -0.84
N TYR A 56 5.84 0.12 -1.52
CA TYR A 56 5.98 1.49 -1.00
C TYR A 56 6.09 2.50 -2.15
N PHE A 57 6.06 3.80 -1.83
CA PHE A 57 6.62 4.84 -2.70
C PHE A 57 7.83 5.51 -2.04
N GLN A 58 8.86 5.78 -2.83
CA GLN A 58 9.88 6.78 -2.53
C GLN A 58 9.67 7.96 -3.47
N VAL A 59 9.46 9.13 -2.90
CA VAL A 59 8.94 10.30 -3.61
C VAL A 59 9.86 11.49 -3.32
N THR A 60 10.31 12.19 -4.36
CA THR A 60 11.10 13.41 -4.15
C THR A 60 10.26 14.51 -3.49
N PRO A 61 10.89 15.53 -2.87
CA PRO A 61 10.13 16.64 -2.31
C PRO A 61 9.36 17.41 -3.38
N GLY A 62 8.12 17.81 -3.06
CA GLY A 62 7.25 18.59 -3.92
C GLY A 62 6.01 17.86 -4.39
N LYS A 63 5.61 18.16 -5.63
CA LYS A 63 4.35 17.72 -6.24
C LYS A 63 4.49 16.42 -6.98
N HIS A 64 3.64 15.46 -6.62
CA HIS A 64 3.63 14.13 -7.22
C HIS A 64 2.24 13.55 -7.38
N GLU A 65 2.12 12.66 -8.35
CA GLU A 65 0.96 11.81 -8.58
C GLU A 65 1.33 10.35 -8.25
N LEU A 66 0.57 9.77 -7.31
CA LEU A 66 0.71 8.37 -6.90
C LEU A 66 -0.49 7.60 -7.43
N VAL A 67 -0.27 6.50 -8.14
CA VAL A 67 -1.33 5.56 -8.52
C VAL A 67 -1.15 4.28 -7.74
N VAL A 68 -2.19 3.86 -7.02
CA VAL A 68 -2.23 2.57 -6.34
C VAL A 68 -3.22 1.62 -6.98
N ARG A 69 -2.85 0.35 -7.03
CA ARG A 69 -3.74 -0.76 -7.36
C ARG A 69 -4.34 -1.29 -6.07
N PHE A 70 -5.67 -1.33 -5.99
CA PHE A 70 -6.42 -1.82 -4.85
C PHE A 70 -7.36 -2.94 -5.29
N ASP A 71 -7.07 -4.15 -4.82
CA ASP A 71 -7.90 -5.33 -5.07
C ASP A 71 -8.80 -5.56 -3.85
N TYR A 72 -10.12 -5.63 -4.06
CA TYR A 72 -11.08 -5.86 -2.99
C TYR A 72 -12.31 -6.61 -3.47
N GLU A 73 -13.06 -7.20 -2.55
CA GLU A 73 -14.31 -7.87 -2.89
C GLU A 73 -15.48 -6.91 -2.96
N ILE A 74 -16.33 -7.12 -3.95
CA ILE A 74 -17.65 -6.54 -4.07
C ILE A 74 -18.71 -7.64 -4.02
N TYR A 75 -19.90 -7.28 -3.56
CA TYR A 75 -21.08 -8.12 -3.58
C TYR A 75 -22.05 -7.58 -4.63
N SER A 76 -22.29 -8.35 -5.68
CA SER A 76 -23.35 -8.01 -6.63
C SER A 76 -24.69 -8.43 -6.03
N GLY A 77 -25.51 -7.47 -5.59
CA GLY A 77 -26.86 -7.74 -5.10
C GLY A 77 -27.66 -8.53 -6.15
N GLY A 78 -28.09 -9.74 -5.79
CA GLY A 78 -28.76 -10.69 -6.67
C GLY A 78 -29.00 -12.02 -5.95
N ILE A 79 -29.40 -13.07 -6.69
CA ILE A 79 -29.64 -14.42 -6.14
C ILE A 79 -28.34 -15.05 -5.61
N THR A 80 -27.18 -14.62 -6.12
CA THR A 80 -25.87 -15.11 -5.70
C THR A 80 -25.26 -14.15 -4.68
N THR A 81 -24.89 -14.66 -3.51
CA THR A 81 -24.18 -13.90 -2.46
C THR A 81 -22.66 -14.02 -2.57
N ASP A 82 -22.16 -14.68 -3.61
CA ASP A 82 -20.74 -14.93 -3.77
C ASP A 82 -19.99 -13.62 -4.04
N PRO A 83 -18.97 -13.29 -3.23
CA PRO A 83 -18.18 -12.10 -3.45
C PRO A 83 -17.36 -12.23 -4.74
N ARG A 84 -17.16 -11.10 -5.42
CA ARG A 84 -16.35 -11.00 -6.65
C ARG A 84 -15.19 -10.07 -6.39
N ASP A 85 -14.00 -10.45 -6.85
CA ASP A 85 -12.85 -9.55 -6.84
C ASP A 85 -13.05 -8.40 -7.82
N ARG A 86 -12.71 -7.19 -7.38
CA ARG A 86 -12.64 -5.99 -8.18
C ARG A 86 -11.27 -5.35 -8.00
N THR A 87 -10.62 -5.03 -9.11
CA THR A 87 -9.37 -4.26 -9.12
C THR A 87 -9.65 -2.83 -9.55
N CYS A 88 -9.25 -1.88 -8.71
CA CYS A 88 -9.31 -0.46 -9.02
C CYS A 88 -7.93 0.19 -8.92
N TYR A 89 -7.69 1.18 -9.78
CA TYR A 89 -6.55 2.07 -9.73
C TYR A 89 -7.02 3.42 -9.19
N LEU A 90 -6.41 3.87 -8.10
CA LEU A 90 -6.75 5.10 -7.42
C LEU A 90 -5.59 6.09 -7.55
N THR A 91 -5.86 7.26 -8.11
CA THR A 91 -4.86 8.31 -8.33
C THR A 91 -4.92 9.34 -7.21
N VAL A 92 -3.80 9.56 -6.52
CA VAL A 92 -3.63 10.53 -5.43
C VAL A 92 -2.66 11.60 -5.89
N ARG A 93 -3.08 12.87 -5.86
CA ARG A 93 -2.22 14.02 -6.15
C ARG A 93 -1.96 14.79 -4.87
N PHE A 94 -0.70 15.05 -4.56
CA PHE A 94 -0.30 15.84 -3.41
C PHE A 94 0.91 16.70 -3.73
N ASP A 95 0.85 17.98 -3.35
CA ASP A 95 1.78 19.01 -3.82
C ASP A 95 2.99 19.23 -2.90
N ASN A 96 3.00 18.63 -1.70
CA ASN A 96 3.93 19.02 -0.64
C ASN A 96 4.55 17.82 0.09
N PHE A 97 5.03 16.82 -0.66
CA PHE A 97 5.89 15.78 -0.08
C PHE A 97 7.18 16.41 0.46
N LYS A 98 7.62 16.00 1.65
CA LYS A 98 8.86 16.52 2.26
C LYS A 98 9.91 15.42 2.44
N ALA A 99 11.17 15.78 2.21
CA ALA A 99 12.30 14.90 2.43
C ALA A 99 12.31 14.35 3.88
N GLY A 100 12.53 13.05 4.02
CA GLY A 100 12.61 12.37 5.32
C GLY A 100 11.28 12.20 6.04
N GLU A 101 10.17 12.73 5.50
CA GLU A 101 8.85 12.57 6.10
C GLU A 101 8.23 11.21 5.73
N ARG A 102 7.51 10.63 6.68
CA ARG A 102 6.77 9.37 6.51
C ARG A 102 5.31 9.69 6.28
N TYR A 103 4.75 9.16 5.20
CA TYR A 103 3.33 9.24 4.90
C TYR A 103 2.73 7.84 4.93
N ARG A 104 1.41 7.76 5.16
CA ARG A 104 0.65 6.53 5.01
C ARG A 104 -0.47 6.74 4.02
N LEU A 105 -0.49 5.95 2.96
CA LEU A 105 -1.55 5.92 1.98
C LEU A 105 -2.44 4.71 2.26
N GLU A 106 -3.67 5.00 2.68
CA GLU A 106 -4.61 4.03 3.24
C GLU A 106 -5.79 3.83 2.28
N ALA A 107 -5.93 2.63 1.71
CA ALA A 107 -7.09 2.25 0.91
C ALA A 107 -8.19 1.60 1.76
N ARG A 108 -9.44 1.90 1.43
CA ARG A 108 -10.63 1.36 2.09
C ARG A 108 -11.77 1.19 1.08
N ALA A 109 -12.71 0.31 1.39
CA ALA A 109 -13.88 0.07 0.54
C ALA A 109 -15.21 0.18 1.30
N PRO A 110 -15.53 1.34 1.93
CA PRO A 110 -16.81 1.51 2.62
C PRO A 110 -17.96 1.32 1.62
N VAL A 111 -18.89 0.42 1.96
CA VAL A 111 -20.05 0.12 1.09
C VAL A 111 -19.65 -0.22 -0.36
N MET A 112 -18.52 -0.91 -0.52
CA MET A 112 -17.98 -1.34 -1.82
C MET A 112 -17.47 -0.22 -2.74
N GLU A 113 -17.39 1.02 -2.24
CA GLU A 113 -16.81 2.15 -2.97
C GLU A 113 -15.32 2.28 -2.64
N PRO A 114 -14.42 2.24 -3.64
CA PRO A 114 -13.00 2.31 -3.37
C PRO A 114 -12.59 3.75 -3.04
N GLN A 115 -11.90 3.92 -1.91
CA GLN A 115 -11.41 5.21 -1.45
C GLN A 115 -9.95 5.09 -1.01
N VAL A 116 -9.26 6.22 -0.97
CA VAL A 116 -7.89 6.33 -0.48
C VAL A 116 -7.71 7.62 0.32
N LEU A 117 -6.96 7.52 1.41
CA LEU A 117 -6.56 8.65 2.25
C LEU A 117 -5.03 8.73 2.30
N LEU A 118 -4.49 9.94 2.25
CA LEU A 118 -3.08 10.18 2.53
C LEU A 118 -2.94 10.86 3.89
N TYR A 119 -2.18 10.23 4.79
CA TYR A 119 -1.82 10.75 6.09
C TYR A 119 -0.36 11.23 6.09
N ASP A 120 -0.10 12.36 6.73
CA ASP A 120 1.26 12.81 7.03
C ASP A 120 1.86 12.11 8.27
N GLY A 121 3.10 12.47 8.64
CA GLY A 121 3.80 11.89 9.78
C GLY A 121 3.15 12.17 11.14
N ASN A 122 2.26 13.17 11.21
CA ASN A 122 1.49 13.50 12.41
C ASN A 122 0.11 12.80 12.43
N ARG A 123 -0.15 11.92 11.46
CA ARG A 123 -1.45 11.26 11.22
C ARG A 123 -2.56 12.25 10.84
N LYS A 124 -2.22 13.42 10.30
CA LYS A 124 -3.20 14.34 9.72
C LYS A 124 -3.52 13.89 8.29
N VAL A 125 -4.81 13.86 7.95
CA VAL A 125 -5.24 13.63 6.57
C VAL A 125 -4.87 14.85 5.72
N VAL A 126 -4.03 14.65 4.71
CA VAL A 126 -3.60 15.67 3.74
C VAL A 126 -4.21 15.47 2.35
N VAL A 127 -4.70 14.27 2.06
CA VAL A 127 -5.60 13.99 0.94
C VAL A 127 -6.71 13.07 1.44
N ASN A 128 -7.97 13.45 1.21
CA ASN A 128 -9.15 12.76 1.74
C ASN A 128 -9.94 11.96 0.69
N GLU A 129 -9.57 12.04 -0.59
CA GLU A 129 -10.21 11.32 -1.69
C GLU A 129 -9.25 11.15 -2.88
N PRO A 130 -9.43 10.10 -3.72
CA PRO A 130 -8.69 9.98 -4.96
C PRO A 130 -9.10 11.08 -5.94
N SER A 131 -8.12 11.62 -6.66
CA SER A 131 -8.33 12.53 -7.78
C SER A 131 -8.88 11.83 -9.03
N GLU A 132 -8.69 10.51 -9.15
CA GLU A 132 -9.27 9.68 -10.21
C GLU A 132 -9.44 8.24 -9.72
N VAL A 133 -10.50 7.58 -10.20
CA VAL A 133 -10.81 6.17 -9.91
C VAL A 133 -11.06 5.46 -11.23
N PHE A 134 -10.26 4.43 -11.50
CA PHE A 134 -10.44 3.56 -12.66
C PHE A 134 -10.55 2.10 -12.21
N CYS A 135 -11.72 1.49 -12.37
CA CYS A 135 -11.94 0.09 -12.02
C CYS A 135 -12.06 -0.78 -13.26
N ILE A 136 -11.42 -1.95 -13.23
CA ILE A 136 -11.59 -2.97 -14.27
C ILE A 136 -13.01 -3.55 -14.14
N PRO A 137 -13.73 -3.75 -15.26
CA PRO A 137 -15.05 -4.39 -15.29
C PRO A 137 -15.08 -5.79 -14.67
#